data_AF-A0A2A6R2I5-F1
#
_entry.id   AF-A0A2A6R2I5-F1
#
_cell.length_a   1.000
_cell.length_b   1.000
_cell.length_c   1.000
_cell.angle_alpha   90.00
_cell.angle_beta   90.00
_cell.angle_gamma   90.00
#
_symmetry.space_group_name_H-M   'P 1'
#
loop_
_entity.id
_entity.type
_entity.pdbx_description
1 polymer ?
#
loop_
_entity_poly.entity_id
_entity_poly.type
_entity_poly.pdbx_seq_one_letter_code
_entity_poly.pdbx_strand_id
1 'polypeptide(L)'
;MLRVRLSEFRKNIASYFDQALSSRAPLTVTRRGSEAIVLIAEGEYESMRETLHLLSTPANSARLRESIEQLRKGDDEVAMTPSFTSND
;
A
#
# COMPACT_ATOMS: atom_id res chain seq x y z
N MET A 1 9.58 -7.30 -6.44
CA MET A 1 9.47 -8.50 -5.58
C MET A 1 10.75 -9.28 -5.67
N LEU A 2 11.47 -9.43 -4.55
CA LEU A 2 12.73 -10.17 -4.47
C LEU A 2 12.44 -11.63 -4.08
N ARG A 3 13.18 -12.60 -4.63
CA ARG A 3 13.01 -14.03 -4.32
C ARG A 3 14.36 -14.68 -4.05
N VAL A 4 14.49 -15.35 -2.91
CA VAL A 4 15.75 -15.95 -2.44
C VAL A 4 15.54 -17.37 -1.93
N ARG A 5 16.59 -18.19 -1.94
CA ARG A 5 16.54 -19.53 -1.33
C ARG A 5 16.79 -19.43 0.17
N LEU A 6 16.18 -20.30 0.97
CA LEU A 6 16.33 -20.34 2.43
C LEU A 6 17.79 -20.43 2.87
N SER A 7 18.62 -21.18 2.14
CA SER A 7 20.04 -21.33 2.45
C SER A 7 20.83 -20.02 2.27
N GLU A 8 20.42 -19.18 1.33
CA GLU A 8 21.03 -17.88 1.07
C GLU A 8 20.48 -16.82 2.04
N PHE A 9 19.17 -16.82 2.25
CA PHE A 9 18.50 -15.96 3.23
C PHE A 9 19.10 -16.11 4.61
N ARG A 10 19.32 -17.36 5.08
CA ARG A 10 19.93 -17.65 6.37
C ARG A 10 21.35 -17.10 6.52
N LYS A 11 22.13 -17.02 5.43
CA LYS A 11 23.50 -16.50 5.47
C LYS A 11 23.54 -14.98 5.58
N ASN A 12 22.54 -14.29 5.01
CA ASN A 12 22.52 -12.83 4.85
C ASN A 12 21.27 -12.19 5.46
N ILE A 13 20.76 -12.73 6.58
CA ILE A 13 19.44 -12.39 7.10
C ILE A 13 19.28 -10.90 7.39
N ALA A 14 20.27 -10.27 8.04
CA ALA A 14 20.23 -8.85 8.38
C ALA A 14 20.08 -7.96 7.13
N SER A 15 20.90 -8.19 6.11
CA SER A 15 20.84 -7.43 4.85
C SER A 15 19.48 -7.55 4.15
N TYR A 16 18.88 -8.74 4.18
CA TYR A 16 17.55 -8.94 3.59
C TYR A 16 16.44 -8.26 4.40
N PHE A 17 16.57 -8.18 5.73
CA PHE A 17 15.67 -7.39 6.57
C PHE A 17 15.78 -5.90 6.25
N ASP A 18 17.00 -5.35 6.22
CA ASP A 18 17.25 -3.94 5.89
C ASP A 18 16.70 -3.58 4.51
N GLN A 19 16.88 -4.49 3.53
CA GLN A 19 16.35 -4.30 2.18
C GLN A 19 14.82 -4.35 2.14
N ALA A 20 14.18 -5.28 2.85
CA ALA A 20 12.71 -5.35 2.92
C ALA A 20 12.12 -4.10 3.60
N LEU A 21 12.76 -3.59 4.65
CA LEU A 21 12.33 -2.38 5.36
C LEU A 21 12.52 -1.12 4.53
N SER A 22 13.67 -0.96 3.87
CA SER A 22 13.98 0.23 3.07
C SER A 22 13.21 0.30 1.76
N SER A 23 13.05 -0.83 1.07
CA SER A 23 12.33 -0.88 -0.20
C SER A 23 10.81 -0.94 -0.05
N ARG A 24 10.32 -1.28 1.16
CA ARG A 24 8.91 -1.60 1.42
C ARG A 24 8.32 -2.66 0.48
N ALA A 25 9.18 -3.43 -0.20
CA ALA A 25 8.76 -4.43 -1.16
C ALA A 25 8.77 -5.84 -0.53
N PRO A 26 7.83 -6.74 -0.91
CA PRO A 26 7.84 -8.11 -0.44
C PRO A 26 9.09 -8.90 -0.86
N LEU A 27 9.60 -9.68 0.09
CA LEU A 27 10.66 -10.67 -0.09
C LEU A 27 10.08 -12.07 0.02
N THR A 28 10.30 -12.92 -0.99
CA THR A 28 9.88 -14.31 -0.96
C THR A 28 11.06 -15.25 -0.69
N VAL A 29 10.98 -16.02 0.40
CA VAL A 29 11.95 -17.04 0.77
C VAL A 29 11.45 -18.42 0.38
N THR A 30 12.25 -19.16 -0.37
CA THR A 30 11.90 -20.47 -0.92
C THR A 30 12.70 -21.61 -0.31
N ARG A 31 12.07 -22.76 -0.12
CA ARG A 31 12.74 -24.01 0.27
C ARG A 31 12.36 -25.12 -0.71
N ARG A 32 13.33 -25.90 -1.16
CA ARG A 32 13.09 -26.99 -2.13
C ARG A 32 12.07 -27.98 -1.54
N GLY A 33 11.03 -28.30 -2.32
CA GLY A 33 9.99 -29.24 -1.91
C GLY A 33 9.07 -28.73 -0.80
N SER A 34 8.99 -27.42 -0.58
CA SER A 34 8.07 -26.82 0.39
C SER A 34 7.49 -25.52 -0.16
N GLU A 35 6.39 -25.08 0.44
CA GLU A 35 5.78 -23.78 0.15
C GLU A 35 6.75 -22.63 0.52
N ALA A 36 6.62 -21.51 -0.20
CA ALA A 36 7.44 -20.33 0.03
C ALA A 36 6.82 -19.44 1.12
N ILE A 37 7.67 -18.68 1.82
CA ILE A 37 7.25 -17.69 2.81
C ILE A 37 7.47 -16.30 2.23
N VAL A 38 6.54 -15.38 2.48
CA VAL A 38 6.70 -13.96 2.14
C VAL A 38 6.96 -13.17 3.41
N LEU A 39 8.04 -12.38 3.40
CA LEU A 39 8.34 -11.38 4.41
C LEU A 39 8.02 -10.00 3.86
N ILE A 40 7.37 -9.20 4.67
CA ILE A 40 7.05 -7.79 4.42
C ILE A 40 7.33 -7.00 5.68
N ALA A 41 7.56 -5.69 5.53
CA ALA A 41 7.62 -4.80 6.69
C ALA A 41 6.27 -4.80 7.41
N GLU A 42 6.30 -4.75 8.74
CA GLU A 42 5.09 -4.75 9.56
C GLU A 42 4.10 -3.64 9.15
N GLY A 43 4.60 -2.42 8.90
CA GLY A 43 3.75 -1.31 8.46
C GLY A 43 3.04 -1.57 7.12
N GLU A 44 3.65 -2.33 6.21
CA GLU A 44 2.97 -2.75 4.97
C GLU A 44 1.90 -3.80 5.25
N TYR A 45 2.19 -4.74 6.15
CA TYR A 45 1.20 -5.74 6.57
C TYR A 45 -0.02 -5.09 7.21
N GLU A 46 0.16 -4.15 8.14
CA GLU A 46 -0.94 -3.44 8.78
C GLU A 46 -1.71 -2.56 7.80
N SER A 47 -1.03 -1.88 6.88
CA SER A 47 -1.70 -1.10 5.82
C SER A 47 -2.55 -1.98 4.89
N MET A 48 -2.04 -3.17 4.53
CA MET A 48 -2.79 -4.16 3.76
C MET A 48 -4.00 -4.68 4.54
N ARG A 49 -3.82 -5.01 5.83
CA ARG A 49 -4.90 -5.47 6.70
C ARG A 49 -6.00 -4.43 6.84
N GLU A 50 -5.63 -3.18 7.05
CA GLU A 50 -6.58 -2.07 7.16
C GLU A 50 -7.33 -1.90 5.84
N THR A 51 -6.62 -1.89 4.71
CA THR A 51 -7.25 -1.81 3.39
C THR A 51 -8.25 -2.96 3.17
N LEU A 52 -7.85 -4.20 3.50
CA LEU A 52 -8.74 -5.36 3.40
C LEU A 52 -9.92 -5.27 4.36
N HIS A 53 -9.72 -4.77 5.58
CA HIS A 53 -10.77 -4.54 6.56
C HIS A 53 -11.79 -3.51 6.04
N LEU A 54 -11.31 -2.38 5.52
CA LEU A 54 -12.13 -1.33 4.92
C LEU A 54 -12.93 -1.85 3.72
N LEU A 55 -12.34 -2.70 2.90
CA LEU A 55 -12.98 -3.32 1.73
C LEU A 55 -13.80 -4.57 2.06
N SER A 56 -13.75 -5.09 3.29
CA SER A 56 -14.34 -6.39 3.65
C SER A 56 -15.87 -6.43 3.58
N THR A 57 -16.55 -5.28 3.55
CA THR A 57 -18.01 -5.23 3.38
C THR A 57 -18.41 -4.30 2.24
N PRO A 58 -19.42 -4.68 1.42
CA PRO A 58 -19.91 -3.84 0.32
C PRO A 58 -20.31 -2.44 0.79
N ALA A 59 -20.98 -2.35 1.95
CA ALA A 59 -21.41 -1.09 2.55
C ALA A 59 -20.23 -0.17 2.93
N ASN A 60 -19.16 -0.73 3.50
CA ASN A 60 -17.99 0.06 3.89
C ASN A 60 -17.16 0.49 2.67
N SER A 61 -17.04 -0.39 1.66
CA SER A 61 -16.39 -0.05 0.40
C SER A 61 -17.15 1.00 -0.41
N ALA A 62 -18.49 1.04 -0.32
CA ALA A 62 -19.32 2.06 -0.98
C ALA A 62 -19.13 3.43 -0.34
N ARG A 63 -19.15 3.52 1.00
CA ARG A 63 -18.92 4.76 1.74
C ARG A 63 -17.52 5.35 1.52
N LEU A 64 -16.49 4.50 1.45
CA LEU A 64 -15.14 4.93 1.10
C LEU A 64 -15.05 5.48 -0.32
N ARG A 65 -15.65 4.79 -1.31
CA ARG A 65 -15.70 5.29 -2.69
C ARG A 65 -16.44 6.62 -2.79
N GLU A 66 -17.58 6.74 -2.13
CA GLU A 66 -18.36 7.97 -2.07
C GLU A 66 -17.56 9.12 -1.44
N SER A 67 -16.84 8.87 -0.35
CA SER A 67 -15.99 9.88 0.31
C SER A 67 -14.83 10.34 -0.58
N ILE A 68 -14.20 9.42 -1.33
CA ILE A 68 -13.15 9.75 -2.30
C ILE A 68 -13.72 10.57 -3.47
N GLU A 69 -14.93 10.25 -3.95
CA GLU A 69 -15.59 11.02 -5.01
C GLU A 69 -15.97 12.43 -4.55
N GLN A 70 -16.46 12.58 -3.31
CA GLN A 70 -16.76 13.88 -2.72
C GLN A 70 -15.49 14.73 -2.56
N LEU A 71 -14.38 14.15 -2.07
CA LEU A 71 -13.09 14.85 -1.99
C LEU A 71 -12.60 15.32 -3.37
N ARG A 72 -12.68 14.45 -4.39
CA ARG A 72 -12.30 14.81 -5.76
C ARG A 72 -13.14 15.95 -6.34
N LYS A 73 -14.45 15.98 -6.05
CA LYS A 73 -15.34 17.06 -6.50
C LYS A 73 -15.14 18.37 -5.73
N GLY A 74 -14.78 18.29 -4.45
CA GLY A 74 -14.48 19.48 -3.63
C GLY A 74 -13.24 20.24 -4.13
N ASP A 75 -12.23 19.52 -4.63
CA ASP A 75 -11.05 20.13 -5.27
C ASP A 75 -11.42 20.87 -6.58
N ASP A 76 -12.42 20.37 -7.32
CA ASP A 76 -12.92 21.03 -8.54
C ASP A 76 -13.72 22.31 -8.24
N GLU A 77 -14.40 22.38 -7.08
CA GLU A 77 -15.21 23.53 -6.68
C GLU A 77 -14.35 24.72 -6.21
N VAL A 78 -13.17 24.47 -5.62
CA VAL A 78 -12.22 25.52 -5.24
C VAL A 78 -11.46 26.07 -6.46
N ALA A 79 -11.31 25.27 -7.54
CA ALA A 79 -10.70 25.70 -8.79
C ALA A 79 -11.62 26.61 -9.64
N MET A 80 -12.94 26.56 -9.44
CA MET A 80 -13.89 27.52 -10.03
C MET A 80 -14.19 28.66 -9.06
N THR A 81 -13.16 29.37 -8.61
CA THR A 81 -13.37 30.77 -8.19
C THR A 81 -13.51 31.61 -9.46
N PRO A 82 -14.68 32.19 -9.76
CA PRO A 82 -14.80 33.08 -10.90
C PRO A 82 -13.93 34.29 -10.61
N SER A 83 -12.85 34.43 -11.37
CA SER A 83 -12.08 35.66 -11.47
C SER A 83 -12.97 36.71 -12.13
N PHE A 84 -13.88 37.31 -11.35
CA PHE A 84 -14.55 38.53 -11.78
C PHE A 84 -13.48 39.60 -11.85
N THR A 85 -13.06 39.86 -13.09
CA THR A 85 -12.24 41.00 -13.46
C THR A 85 -12.96 42.25 -13.00
N SER A 86 -12.29 42.98 -12.12
CA SER A 86 -12.66 44.33 -11.74
C SER A 86 -12.69 45.18 -13.02
N ASN A 87 -13.87 45.66 -13.39
CA ASN A 87 -14.00 46.81 -14.26
C ASN A 87 -14.80 47.86 -13.49
N ASP A 88 -14.08 48.68 -12.73
CA ASP A 88 -14.38 50.08 -12.46
C ASP A 88 -13.08 50.81 -12.11
#